data_AF-A0A382HEI2-F1
#
_entry.id   AF-A0A382HEI2-F1
#
_cell.length_a   1.000
_cell.length_b   1.000
_cell.length_c   1.000
_cell.angle_alpha   90.00
_cell.angle_beta   90.00
_cell.angle_gamma   90.00
#
_symmetry.space_group_name_H-M   'P 1'
#
loop_
_entity.id
_entity.type
_entity.pdbx_description
1 polymer ?
#
loop_
_entity_poly.entity_id
_entity_poly.type
_entity_poly.pdbx_seq_one_letter_code
_entity_poly.pdbx_strand_id
1 'polypeptide(L)' 'MLEALFAGFETALTFTNLLFIFAGITLGIIIGVIPGLGSVTAMAVLIPITFYMSPLAAIAFLVGVNKG' A
#
# COMPACT_ATOMS: atom_id res chain seq x y z
N MET A 1 12.66 2.43 23.25
CA MET A 1 11.48 3.05 22.57
C MET A 1 11.89 3.78 21.30
N LEU A 2 12.94 4.61 21.38
CA LEU A 2 13.49 5.29 20.21
C LEU A 2 14.10 4.30 19.20
N GLU A 3 14.71 3.19 19.64
CA GLU A 3 15.26 2.18 18.71
C GLU A 3 14.17 1.51 17.86
N ALA A 4 13.00 1.23 18.45
CA ALA A 4 11.87 0.64 17.72
C ALA A 4 11.34 1.57 16.62
N LEU A 5 11.40 2.89 16.86
CA LEU A 5 11.04 3.91 15.88
C LEU A 5 12.02 3.91 14.71
N PHE A 6 13.33 3.91 14.99
CA PHE A 6 14.36 3.86 13.96
C PHE A 6 14.32 2.57 13.15
N ALA A 7 14.14 1.41 13.80
CA ALA A 7 13.99 0.13 13.11
C ALA A 7 12.74 0.10 12.20
N GLY A 8 11.64 0.73 12.64
CA GLY A 8 10.43 0.88 11.83
C GLY A 8 10.66 1.71 10.58
N PHE A 9 11.36 2.84 10.69
CA PHE A 9 11.73 3.68 9.54
C PHE A 9 12.67 2.95 8.58
N GLU A 10 13.69 2.27 9.09
CA GLU A 10 14.62 1.49 8.27
C GLU A 10 13.86 0.44 7.44
N THR A 11 12.92 -0.28 8.07
CA THR A 11 12.13 -1.29 7.38
C THR A 11 11.15 -0.67 6.38
N ALA A 12 10.50 0.44 6.72
CA ALA A 12 9.55 1.14 5.84
C ALA A 12 10.23 1.72 4.59
N LEU A 13 11.45 2.22 4.73
CA LEU A 13 12.23 2.85 3.65
C LEU A 13 13.01 1.84 2.80
N THR A 14 12.82 0.53 3.02
CA THR A 14 13.39 -0.49 2.13
C THR A 14 12.85 -0.34 0.71
N PHE A 15 13.71 -0.58 -0.28
CA PHE A 15 13.35 -0.47 -1.69
C PHE A 15 12.12 -1.31 -2.07
N THR A 16 12.02 -2.51 -1.50
CA THR A 16 10.88 -3.41 -1.69
C THR A 16 9.56 -2.77 -1.24
N ASN A 17 9.51 -2.16 -0.07
CA ASN A 17 8.29 -1.53 0.44
C ASN A 17 7.94 -0.26 -0.34
N LEU A 18 8.93 0.52 -0.76
CA LEU A 18 8.72 1.67 -1.63
C LEU A 18 8.13 1.27 -2.98
N LEU A 19 8.58 0.16 -3.58
CA LEU A 19 7.99 -0.38 -4.81
C LEU A 19 6.53 -0.79 -4.61
N PHE A 20 6.19 -1.38 -3.46
CA PHE A 20 4.81 -1.72 -3.16
C PHE A 20 3.94 -0.48 -2.93
N ILE A 21 4.45 0.57 -2.31
CA ILE A 21 3.74 1.87 -2.21
C ILE A 21 3.51 2.43 -3.61
N PHE A 22 4.53 2.45 -4.46
CA PHE A 22 4.43 2.95 -5.83
C PHE A 22 3.41 2.16 -6.65
N ALA A 23 3.43 0.83 -6.56
CA ALA A 23 2.44 -0.03 -7.21
C ALA A 23 1.03 0.22 -6.67
N GLY A 24 0.89 0.38 -5.35
CA GLY A 24 -0.37 0.72 -4.70
C GLY A 24 -0.95 2.04 -5.20
N ILE A 25 -0.15 3.11 -5.23
CA ILE A 25 -0.56 4.42 -5.76
C ILE A 25 -0.97 4.30 -7.22
N THR A 26 -0.17 3.62 -8.05
CA THR A 26 -0.47 3.46 -9.47
C THR A 26 -1.81 2.76 -9.69
N LEU A 27 -2.06 1.67 -8.96
CA LEU A 27 -3.34 0.96 -9.05
C LEU A 27 -4.50 1.75 -8.42
N GLY A 28 -4.25 2.49 -7.34
CA GLY A 28 -5.19 3.42 -6.73
C GLY A 28 -5.71 4.44 -7.75
N ILE A 29 -4.80 5.10 -8.46
CA ILE A 29 -5.12 6.07 -9.51
C ILE A 29 -5.93 5.41 -10.64
N ILE A 30 -5.47 4.24 -11.13
CA ILE A 30 -6.14 3.53 -12.23
C ILE A 30 -7.58 3.18 -11.85
N ILE A 31 -7.81 2.67 -10.63
CA ILE A 31 -9.14 2.30 -10.17
C ILE A 31 -9.97 3.56 -9.83
N GLY A 32 -9.34 4.59 -9.25
CA GLY A 32 -9.99 5.83 -8.85
C GLY A 32 -10.53 6.66 -10.01
N VAL A 33 -10.00 6.47 -11.23
CA VAL A 33 -10.54 7.09 -12.44
C VAL A 33 -11.88 6.45 -12.88
N ILE A 34 -12.21 5.25 -12.39
CA ILE A 34 -13.45 4.55 -12.76
C ILE A 34 -14.66 5.26 -12.12
N PRO A 35 -15.64 5.75 -12.93
CA PRO A 35 -16.82 6.44 -12.40
C PRO A 35 -17.61 5.53 -11.47
N GLY A 36 -17.91 6.02 -10.26
CA GLY A 36 -18.69 5.29 -9.26
C GLY A 36 -17.90 4.35 -8.36
N LEU A 37 -16.58 4.22 -8.52
CA LEU A 37 -15.70 3.54 -7.57
C LEU A 37 -14.97 4.56 -6.68
N GLY A 38 -15.16 4.46 -5.37
CA GLY A 38 -14.39 5.23 -4.39
C GLY A 38 -13.10 4.51 -3.96
N SER A 39 -12.23 5.21 -3.22
CA SER A 39 -10.97 4.66 -2.69
C SER A 39 -11.19 3.42 -1.82
N VAL A 40 -12.26 3.40 -1.01
CA VAL A 40 -12.62 2.24 -0.16
C VAL A 40 -12.95 1.01 -1.01
N THR A 41 -13.66 1.19 -2.13
CA THR A 41 -13.98 0.09 -3.06
C THR A 41 -12.72 -0.43 -3.74
N ALA A 42 -11.82 0.46 -4.16
CA ALA A 42 -10.53 0.09 -4.74
C ALA A 42 -9.68 -0.74 -3.76
N MET A 43 -9.59 -0.30 -2.50
CA MET A 43 -8.92 -1.07 -1.44
C MET A 43 -9.57 -2.45 -1.27
N ALA A 44 -10.89 -2.52 -1.16
CA ALA A 44 -11.60 -3.79 -0.97
C ALA A 44 -11.33 -4.81 -2.09
N VAL A 45 -11.28 -4.35 -3.34
CA VAL A 45 -10.97 -5.19 -4.51
C VAL A 45 -9.52 -5.69 -4.49
N LEU A 46 -8.59 -4.91 -3.95
CA LEU A 46 -7.17 -5.23 -3.93
C LEU A 46 -6.70 -5.96 -2.65
N ILE A 47 -7.51 -5.99 -1.59
CA ILE A 47 -7.21 -6.76 -0.35
C ILE A 47 -6.81 -8.22 -0.63
N PRO A 48 -7.48 -9.00 -1.51
CA PRO A 48 -7.11 -10.39 -1.74
C PRO A 48 -5.67 -10.59 -2.22
N ILE A 49 -5.11 -9.62 -2.96
CA ILE A 49 -3.72 -9.66 -3.44
C ILE A 49 -2.75 -9.59 -2.26
N THR A 50 -3.15 -8.89 -1.18
CA THR A 50 -2.30 -8.71 0.00
C THR A 50 -2.09 -9.98 0.82
N PHE A 51 -2.91 -11.01 0.62
CA PHE A 51 -2.76 -12.30 1.33
C PHE A 51 -1.50 -13.07 0.93
N TYR A 52 -0.89 -12.73 -0.20
CA TYR A 52 0.36 -13.32 -0.68
C TYR A 52 1.60 -12.48 -0.35
N MET A 53 1.43 -11.36 0.38
CA MET A 53 2.48 -10.41 0.69
C MET A 53 2.92 -10.53 2.15
N SER A 54 4.10 -10.01 2.48
CA SER A 54 4.45 -9.81 3.88
C SER A 54 3.53 -8.76 4.52
N PRO A 55 3.27 -8.81 5.84
CA PRO A 55 2.36 -7.86 6.49
C PRO A 55 2.73 -6.40 6.25
N LEU A 56 4.02 -6.07 6.27
CA LEU A 56 4.49 -4.71 6.04
C LEU A 56 4.30 -4.27 4.58
N ALA A 57 4.60 -5.14 3.62
CA ALA A 57 4.38 -4.85 2.20
C ALA A 57 2.89 -4.70 1.87
N ALA A 58 2.03 -5.54 2.46
CA ALA A 58 0.58 -5.46 2.34
C ALA A 58 0.04 -4.12 2.85
N ILE A 59 0.47 -3.69 4.05
CA ILE A 59 0.08 -2.39 4.61
C ILE A 59 0.57 -1.25 3.72
N ALA A 60 1.84 -1.28 3.29
CA ALA A 60 2.43 -0.25 2.46
C ALA A 60 1.70 -0.11 1.10
N PHE A 61 1.36 -1.25 0.49
CA PHE A 61 0.58 -1.30 -0.75
C PHE A 61 -0.82 -0.72 -0.58
N LEU A 62 -1.58 -1.14 0.45
CA LEU A 62 -2.94 -0.62 0.69
C LEU A 62 -2.97 0.86 1.07
N VAL A 63 -1.95 1.34 1.80
CA VAL A 63 -1.76 2.77 2.04
C VAL A 63 -1.54 3.51 0.71
N GLY A 64 -0.75 2.94 -0.20
CA GLY A 64 -0.59 3.46 -1.55
C GLY A 64 -1.92 3.52 -2.31
N VAL A 65 -2.70 2.43 -2.31
CA VAL A 65 -4.01 2.36 -2.98
C VAL A 65 -4.99 3.42 -2.48
N ASN A 66 -5.03 3.68 -1.18
CA ASN A 66 -5.93 4.68 -0.60
C ASN A 66 -5.55 6.13 -0.96
N LYS A 67 -4.28 6.37 -1.30
CA LYS A 67 -3.74 7.70 -1.58
C LYS A 67 -3.55 7.97 -3.07
N GLY A 68 -3.53 6.92 -3.89
CA GLY A 68 -3.65 6.97 -5.34
C GLY A 68 -5.08 7.24 -5.78
#